data_AF-A0A512MAQ5-F1
#
_entry.id   AF-A0A512MAQ5-F1
#
_cell.length_a   1.000
_cell.length_b   1.000
_cell.length_c   1.000
_cell.angle_alpha   90.00
_cell.angle_beta   90.00
_cell.angle_gamma   90.00
#
_symmetry.space_group_name_H-M   'P 1'
#
loop_
_entity.id
_entity.type
_entity.pdbx_description
1 polymer ?
#
loop_
_entity_poly.entity_id
_entity_poly.type
_entity_poly.pdbx_seq_one_letter_code
_entity_poly.pdbx_strand_id
1 'polypeptide(L)'
;MAATIKETGMTFAMIQGTPMLLRCLLGLLSVGALGFISGCFAAAIVSIFLIPWRSHVNGGPFKVGDQVQIINGHHRGTVTRIYALWQGNTFRVELGLEAKAAFKDIFTQLQVMRVN
;
A
#
# COMPACT_ATOMS: atom_id res chain seq x y z
N MET A 1 3.16 35.13 26.94
CA MET A 1 1.80 34.88 27.44
C MET A 1 0.75 35.83 26.83
N ALA A 2 0.98 37.15 26.83
CA ALA A 2 0.03 38.12 26.26
C ALA A 2 -0.21 38.01 24.73
N ALA A 3 0.82 37.66 23.95
CA ALA A 3 0.70 37.51 22.49
C ALA A 3 -0.22 36.34 22.09
N THR A 4 -0.08 35.19 22.75
CA THR A 4 -0.87 33.97 22.50
C THR A 4 -2.36 34.18 22.74
N ILE A 5 -2.71 34.95 23.79
CA ILE A 5 -4.12 35.29 24.13
C ILE A 5 -4.74 36.21 23.06
N LYS A 6 -3.94 37.13 22.50
CA LYS A 6 -4.39 38.04 21.44
C LYS A 6 -4.68 37.28 20.13
N GLU A 7 -3.86 36.27 19.79
CA GLU A 7 -4.05 35.42 18.61
C GLU A 7 -5.26 34.49 18.74
N THR A 8 -5.50 33.92 19.93
CA THR A 8 -6.70 33.09 20.18
C THR A 8 -7.98 33.92 20.18
N GLY A 9 -7.95 35.15 20.69
CA GLY A 9 -9.10 36.06 20.62
C GLY A 9 -9.45 36.49 19.19
N MET A 10 -8.43 36.74 18.36
CA MET A 10 -8.61 37.12 16.95
C MET A 10 -9.20 35.99 16.10
N THR A 11 -8.71 34.77 16.27
CA THR A 11 -9.22 33.59 15.55
C THR A 11 -10.67 33.30 15.91
N PHE A 12 -11.04 33.41 17.18
CA PHE A 12 -12.43 33.23 17.63
C PHE A 12 -13.38 34.29 17.03
N ALA A 13 -12.97 35.56 16.99
CA ALA A 13 -13.76 36.64 16.39
C ALA A 13 -13.93 36.47 14.87
N MET A 14 -12.89 36.01 14.17
CA MET A 14 -12.94 35.74 12.73
C MET A 14 -13.86 34.57 12.39
N ILE A 15 -13.87 33.54 13.24
CA ILE A 15 -14.82 32.43 13.15
C ILE A 15 -16.24 32.95 13.34
N GLN A 16 -16.52 33.81 14.32
CA GLN A 16 -17.89 34.31 14.53
C GLN A 16 -18.45 35.23 13.43
N GLY A 17 -17.60 35.82 12.59
CA GLY A 17 -18.01 36.65 11.45
C GLY A 17 -18.28 35.91 10.13
N THR A 18 -17.88 34.63 10.00
CA THR A 18 -18.08 33.87 8.75
C THR A 18 -19.52 33.35 8.62
N PRO A 19 -20.10 33.29 7.40
CA PRO A 19 -21.44 32.76 7.20
C PRO A 19 -21.52 31.28 7.62
N MET A 20 -22.63 30.89 8.26
CA MET A 20 -22.78 29.55 8.84
C MET A 20 -22.52 28.43 7.85
N LEU A 21 -22.97 28.59 6.61
CA LEU A 21 -22.75 27.64 5.51
C LEU A 21 -21.25 27.39 5.26
N LEU A 22 -20.42 28.44 5.27
CA LEU A 22 -18.98 28.30 5.07
C LEU A 22 -18.32 27.55 6.24
N ARG A 23 -18.76 27.76 7.47
CA ARG A 23 -18.25 27.01 8.64
C ARG A 23 -18.60 25.52 8.56
N CYS A 24 -19.84 25.21 8.14
CA CYS A 24 -20.27 23.83 7.93
C CYS A 24 -19.42 23.14 6.84
N LEU A 25 -19.16 23.82 5.72
CA LEU A 25 -18.33 23.28 4.65
C LEU A 25 -16.88 23.04 5.11
N LEU A 26 -16.29 24.00 5.83
CA LEU A 26 -14.95 23.85 6.39
C LEU A 26 -14.90 22.70 7.39
N GLY A 27 -15.90 22.58 8.28
CA GLY A 27 -15.99 21.49 9.24
C GLY A 27 -16.09 20.12 8.57
N LEU A 28 -16.94 19.97 7.55
CA LEU A 28 -17.08 18.72 6.79
C LEU A 28 -15.78 18.35 6.09
N LEU A 29 -15.11 19.31 5.47
CA LEU A 29 -13.82 19.08 4.80
C LEU A 29 -12.75 18.66 5.81
N SER A 30 -12.68 19.31 6.98
CA SER A 30 -11.74 18.94 8.04
C SER A 30 -11.98 17.54 8.58
N VAL A 31 -13.23 17.18 8.88
CA VAL A 31 -13.57 15.83 9.37
C VAL A 31 -13.28 14.78 8.31
N GLY A 32 -13.60 15.05 7.04
CA GLY A 32 -13.27 14.17 5.92
C GLY A 32 -11.76 13.95 5.77
N ALA A 33 -10.96 15.03 5.83
CA ALA A 33 -9.50 14.94 5.75
C ALA A 33 -8.91 14.14 6.92
N LEU A 34 -9.35 14.39 8.15
CA LEU A 34 -8.90 13.65 9.33
C LEU A 34 -9.29 12.17 9.25
N GLY A 35 -10.52 11.87 8.79
CA GLY A 35 -11.00 10.51 8.57
C GLY A 35 -10.16 9.78 7.53
N PHE A 36 -9.82 10.44 6.42
CA PHE A 36 -8.95 9.87 5.39
C PHE A 36 -7.56 9.53 5.93
N ILE A 37 -6.91 10.48 6.62
CA ILE A 37 -5.58 10.28 7.20
C ILE A 37 -5.60 9.13 8.22
N SER A 38 -6.61 9.11 9.11
CA SER A 38 -6.79 8.03 10.09
C SER A 38 -7.00 6.67 9.40
N GLY A 39 -7.82 6.63 8.35
CA GLY A 39 -8.05 5.43 7.55
C GLY A 39 -6.78 4.91 6.89
N CYS A 40 -5.96 5.79 6.29
CA CYS A 40 -4.66 5.42 5.72
C CYS A 40 -3.72 4.83 6.79
N PHE A 41 -3.68 5.42 7.98
CA PHE A 41 -2.84 4.93 9.07
C PHE A 41 -3.30 3.56 9.58
N ALA A 42 -4.60 3.39 9.78
CA ALA A 42 -5.18 2.09 10.16
C ALA A 42 -4.89 1.02 9.10
N ALA A 43 -5.05 1.35 7.81
CA ALA A 43 -4.74 0.43 6.70
C ALA A 43 -3.25 0.03 6.69
N ALA A 44 -2.35 0.98 6.96
CA ALA A 44 -0.91 0.69 7.06
C ALA A 44 -0.61 -0.30 8.19
N ILE A 45 -1.16 -0.09 9.39
CA ILE A 45 -0.99 -1.02 10.53
C ILE A 45 -1.52 -2.41 10.18
N VAL A 46 -2.72 -2.49 9.61
CA VAL A 46 -3.33 -3.77 9.23
C VAL A 46 -2.49 -4.49 8.17
N SER A 47 -1.92 -3.76 7.21
CA SER A 47 -1.07 -4.33 6.15
C SER A 47 0.19 -5.04 6.67
N ILE A 48 0.74 -4.60 7.80
CA ILE A 48 1.92 -5.22 8.43
C ILE A 48 1.67 -6.70 8.74
N PHE A 49 0.43 -7.05 9.11
CA PHE A 49 0.04 -8.41 9.43
C PHE A 49 -0.52 -9.18 8.22
N LEU A 50 -1.28 -8.50 7.36
CA LEU A 50 -1.91 -9.17 6.21
C LEU A 50 -0.90 -9.61 5.14
N ILE A 51 0.14 -8.82 4.89
CA ILE A 51 1.15 -9.15 3.87
C ILE A 51 1.89 -10.47 4.18
N PRO A 52 2.50 -10.66 5.37
CA PRO A 52 3.18 -11.92 5.69
C PRO A 52 2.20 -13.10 5.76
N TRP A 53 0.99 -12.88 6.29
CA TRP A 53 -0.04 -13.92 6.31
C TRP A 53 -0.40 -14.40 4.90
N ARG A 54 -0.68 -13.48 3.97
CA ARG A 54 -0.98 -13.82 2.57
C ARG A 54 0.19 -14.50 1.88
N SER A 55 1.42 -14.05 2.14
CA SER A 55 2.63 -14.72 1.61
C SER A 55 2.71 -16.17 2.08
N HIS A 56 2.40 -16.44 3.35
CA HIS A 56 2.38 -17.78 3.90
C HIS A 56 1.26 -18.65 3.28
N VAL A 57 0.04 -18.12 3.15
CA VAL A 57 -1.08 -18.81 2.49
C VAL A 57 -0.78 -19.14 1.03
N ASN A 58 -0.03 -18.28 0.33
CA ASN A 58 0.43 -18.53 -1.04
C ASN A 58 1.53 -19.61 -1.13
N GLY A 59 1.98 -20.18 -0.01
CA GLY A 59 3.02 -21.21 0.03
C GLY A 59 4.43 -20.65 0.25
N GLY A 60 4.59 -19.40 0.67
CA GLY A 60 5.87 -18.87 1.11
C GLY A 60 6.38 -19.53 2.41
N PRO A 61 7.68 -19.42 2.74
CA PRO A 61 8.71 -18.65 2.05
C PRO A 61 9.22 -19.34 0.77
N PHE A 62 9.48 -18.55 -0.26
CA PHE A 62 9.92 -19.00 -1.59
C PHE A 62 11.45 -19.03 -1.72
N LYS A 63 11.96 -19.95 -2.54
CA LYS A 63 13.40 -20.14 -2.79
C LYS A 63 13.67 -20.35 -4.28
N VAL A 64 14.93 -20.16 -4.68
CA VAL A 64 15.38 -20.53 -6.02
C VAL A 64 15.17 -22.02 -6.26
N GLY A 65 14.58 -22.35 -7.40
CA GLY A 65 14.21 -23.72 -7.78
C GLY A 65 12.74 -24.06 -7.54
N ASP A 66 12.00 -23.26 -6.76
CA ASP A 66 10.57 -23.50 -6.53
C ASP A 66 9.75 -23.32 -7.81
N GLN A 67 8.77 -24.19 -8.03
CA GLN A 67 7.72 -23.98 -9.01
C GLN A 67 6.60 -23.14 -8.41
N VAL A 68 6.19 -22.13 -9.17
CA VAL A 68 5.17 -21.17 -8.76
C VAL A 68 4.23 -20.86 -9.93
N GLN A 69 2.97 -20.60 -9.61
CA GLN A 69 1.99 -20.06 -10.52
C GLN A 69 1.87 -18.56 -10.28
N ILE A 70 1.96 -17.78 -11.34
CA ILE A 70 1.70 -16.34 -11.28
C ILE A 70 0.19 -16.14 -11.16
N ILE A 71 -0.26 -15.44 -10.11
CA ILE A 71 -1.69 -15.27 -9.82
C ILE A 71 -2.21 -13.86 -10.13
N ASN A 72 -1.32 -12.93 -10.49
CA ASN A 72 -1.67 -11.54 -10.79
C ASN A 72 -0.83 -10.98 -11.94
N GLY A 73 -1.36 -9.98 -12.65
CA GLY A 73 -0.69 -9.26 -13.74
C GLY A 73 -0.78 -9.96 -15.10
N HIS A 74 0.06 -9.51 -16.03
CA HIS A 74 0.02 -9.92 -17.44
C HIS A 74 0.30 -11.41 -17.67
N HIS A 75 1.12 -12.03 -16.82
CA HIS A 75 1.49 -13.44 -16.91
C HIS A 75 0.64 -14.35 -15.98
N ARG A 76 -0.55 -13.88 -15.58
CA ARG A 76 -1.45 -14.65 -14.69
C ARG A 76 -1.83 -16.00 -15.28
N GLY A 77 -1.81 -17.03 -14.44
CA GLY A 77 -2.11 -18.42 -14.78
C GLY A 77 -0.87 -19.24 -15.15
N THR A 78 0.23 -18.59 -15.52
CA THR A 78 1.47 -19.25 -15.94
C THR A 78 2.18 -19.91 -14.77
N VAL A 79 2.52 -21.20 -14.94
CA VAL A 79 3.41 -21.94 -14.03
C VAL A 79 4.84 -21.80 -14.53
N THR A 80 5.74 -21.43 -13.63
CA THR A 80 7.15 -21.17 -13.94
C THR A 80 8.02 -21.46 -12.72
N ARG A 81 9.33 -21.32 -12.86
CA ARG A 81 10.32 -21.59 -11.81
C ARG A 81 11.01 -20.30 -11.38
N ILE A 82 11.24 -20.16 -10.07
CA ILE A 82 12.09 -19.10 -9.53
C ILE A 82 13.54 -19.44 -9.84
N TYR A 83 14.24 -18.58 -10.56
CA TYR A 83 15.65 -18.82 -10.90
C TYR A 83 16.63 -17.91 -10.15
N ALA A 84 16.17 -16.79 -9.59
CA ALA A 84 17.01 -15.89 -8.80
C ALA A 84 16.19 -15.10 -7.76
N LEU A 85 16.81 -14.83 -6.61
CA LEU A 85 16.32 -13.80 -5.70
C LEU A 85 16.71 -12.41 -6.22
N TRP A 86 15.92 -11.39 -5.87
CA TRP A 86 16.19 -10.01 -6.24
C TRP A 86 16.18 -9.10 -4.99
N GLN A 87 15.85 -7.83 -5.14
CA GLN A 87 15.83 -6.84 -4.07
C GLN A 87 14.61 -7.05 -3.14
N GLY A 88 14.87 -7.03 -1.83
CA GLY A 88 13.83 -7.17 -0.81
C GLY A 88 13.10 -8.52 -0.91
N ASN A 89 11.77 -8.48 -0.90
CA ASN A 89 10.91 -9.68 -0.95
C ASN A 89 10.49 -10.06 -2.38
N THR A 90 11.35 -9.78 -3.36
CA THR A 90 11.07 -10.05 -4.79
C THR A 90 12.05 -11.07 -5.36
N PHE A 91 11.63 -11.73 -6.44
CA PHE A 91 12.41 -12.76 -7.12
C PHE A 91 12.09 -12.78 -8.62
N ARG A 92 12.98 -13.42 -9.38
CA ARG A 92 12.87 -13.55 -10.83
C ARG A 92 12.44 -14.95 -11.24
N VAL A 93 11.58 -15.04 -12.25
CA VAL A 93 11.00 -16.29 -12.74
C VAL A 93 11.29 -16.55 -14.22
N GLU A 94 11.28 -17.82 -14.63
CA GLU A 94 11.61 -18.22 -16.00
C GLU A 94 10.46 -17.95 -16.98
N LEU A 95 10.38 -16.73 -17.53
CA LEU A 95 9.38 -16.32 -18.53
C LEU A 95 9.96 -16.08 -19.94
N GLY A 96 11.18 -16.58 -20.20
CA GLY A 96 11.88 -16.39 -21.48
C GLY A 96 12.78 -15.16 -21.53
N LEU A 97 13.58 -15.06 -22.60
CA LEU A 97 14.63 -14.04 -22.74
C LEU A 97 14.06 -12.62 -22.89
N GLU A 98 12.95 -12.47 -23.61
CA GLU A 98 12.31 -11.17 -23.81
C GLU A 98 11.81 -10.58 -22.48
N ALA A 99 11.13 -11.39 -21.66
CA ALA A 99 10.66 -10.97 -20.35
C ALA A 99 11.82 -10.60 -19.42
N LYS A 100 12.93 -11.35 -19.49
CA LYS A 100 14.16 -11.05 -18.74
C LYS A 100 14.82 -9.74 -19.15
N ALA A 101 14.87 -9.46 -20.46
CA ALA A 101 15.44 -8.22 -21.00
C ALA A 101 14.57 -7.00 -20.66
N ALA A 102 13.24 -7.17 -20.64
CA ALA A 102 12.28 -6.14 -20.30
C ALA A 102 11.97 -6.02 -18.79
N PHE A 103 12.65 -6.79 -17.93
CA PHE A 103 12.39 -6.85 -16.48
C PHE A 103 10.93 -7.18 -16.10
N LYS A 104 10.21 -7.86 -16.98
CA LYS A 104 8.83 -8.33 -16.74
C LYS A 104 8.78 -9.65 -15.99
N ASP A 105 9.94 -10.16 -15.59
CA ASP A 105 10.10 -11.43 -14.89
C ASP A 105 10.31 -11.28 -13.38
N ILE A 106 10.20 -10.07 -12.82
CA ILE A 106 10.30 -9.80 -11.38
C ILE A 106 8.92 -9.85 -10.74
N PHE A 107 8.76 -10.68 -9.70
CA PHE A 107 7.51 -10.82 -8.95
C PHE A 107 7.74 -10.75 -7.45
N THR A 108 6.71 -10.28 -6.75
CA THR A 108 6.64 -10.33 -5.28
C THR A 108 5.99 -11.63 -4.79
N GLN A 109 6.21 -11.97 -3.52
CA GLN A 109 5.59 -13.13 -2.85
C GLN A 109 4.05 -13.13 -2.90
N LEU A 110 3.42 -11.95 -3.05
CA LEU A 110 1.96 -11.82 -3.13
C LEU A 110 1.39 -12.04 -4.53
N GLN A 111 2.25 -12.04 -5.55
CA GLN A 111 1.84 -12.17 -6.96
C GLN A 111 2.00 -13.59 -7.50
N VAL A 112 2.53 -14.50 -6.69
CA VAL A 112 2.69 -15.91 -7.05
C VAL A 112 2.14 -16.81 -5.95
N MET A 113 1.90 -18.06 -6.31
CA MET A 113 1.50 -19.14 -5.42
C MET A 113 2.36 -20.38 -5.70
N ARG A 114 2.82 -21.09 -4.69
CA ARG A 114 3.59 -22.33 -4.89
C ARG A 114 2.71 -23.40 -5.55
N VAL A 115 3.27 -24.09 -6.52
CA VAL A 115 2.66 -25.27 -7.15
C VAL A 115 3.47 -26.47 -6.66
N ASN A 116 2.78 -27.42 -6.02
CA ASN A 116 3.38 -28.68 -5.58
C ASN A 116 3.56 -29.64 -6.75
#